data_AF-A0A4Q2XMS6-F1
#
_entry.id   AF-A0A4Q2XMS6-F1
#
_cell.length_a   1.000
_cell.length_b   1.000
_cell.length_c   1.000
_cell.angle_alpha   90.00
_cell.angle_beta   90.00
_cell.angle_gamma   90.00
#
_symmetry.space_group_name_H-M   'P 1'
#
loop_
_entity.id
_entity.type
_entity.pdbx_description
1 polymer ?
#
loop_
_entity_poly.entity_id
_entity_poly.type
_entity_poly.pdbx_seq_one_letter_code
_entity_poly.pdbx_strand_id
1 'polypeptide(L)'
;MKLSLLLFVMPALLVPDALWAAPARWADPSLPVPEGLELWLDASRENEAREAHYMNRLSEGQGMELWHDSSGNSRHLTQWASAARPQWRQGAAGFDGGQFLASLVTPGLE
;
A
#
# COMPACT_ATOMS: atom_id res chain seq x y z
N MET A 1 -4.03 43.47 45.81
CA MET A 1 -5.07 42.79 45.01
C MET A 1 -4.47 41.48 44.49
N LYS A 2 -5.14 40.35 44.73
CA LYS A 2 -4.63 38.98 44.51
C LYS A 2 -4.36 38.71 43.01
N LEU A 3 -3.17 38.20 42.70
CA LEU A 3 -2.84 37.67 41.39
C LEU A 3 -3.39 36.23 41.31
N SER A 4 -4.50 36.02 40.60
CA SER A 4 -5.06 34.69 40.38
C SER A 4 -4.33 34.01 39.22
N LEU A 5 -3.53 32.99 39.54
CA LEU A 5 -2.90 32.11 38.56
C LEU A 5 -3.98 31.13 38.04
N LEU A 6 -4.45 31.33 36.81
CA LEU A 6 -5.29 30.33 36.13
C LEU A 6 -4.42 29.13 35.73
N LEU A 7 -4.62 27.99 36.40
CA LEU A 7 -4.05 26.71 35.99
C LEU A 7 -4.88 26.17 34.82
N PHE A 8 -4.36 26.25 33.60
CA PHE A 8 -4.98 25.64 32.43
C PHE A 8 -4.64 24.14 32.45
N VAL A 9 -5.55 23.31 32.95
CA VAL A 9 -5.46 21.85 32.78
C VAL A 9 -5.75 21.57 31.31
N MET A 10 -4.71 21.39 30.52
CA MET A 10 -4.82 20.84 29.17
C MET A 10 -5.43 19.44 29.29
N PRO A 11 -6.63 19.16 28.76
CA PRO A 11 -7.08 17.79 28.67
C PRO A 11 -6.08 17.06 27.79
N ALA A 12 -5.41 16.04 28.34
CA ALA A 12 -4.62 15.13 27.54
C ALA A 12 -5.56 14.58 26.46
N LEU A 13 -5.34 14.99 25.20
CA LEU A 13 -5.96 14.30 24.08
C LEU A 13 -5.50 12.85 24.18
N LEU A 14 -6.41 11.98 24.59
CA LEU A 14 -6.35 10.56 24.27
C LEU A 14 -6.30 10.50 22.75
N VAL A 15 -5.10 10.43 22.18
CA VAL A 15 -4.92 10.01 20.80
C VAL A 15 -5.43 8.57 20.79
N PRO A 16 -6.54 8.26 20.10
CA PRO A 16 -7.01 6.89 20.04
C PRO A 16 -5.87 6.02 19.52
N ASP A 17 -5.64 4.90 20.23
CA ASP A 17 -4.67 3.88 19.88
C ASP A 17 -4.74 3.60 18.39
N ALA A 18 -3.60 3.81 17.72
CA ALA A 18 -3.32 3.48 16.33
C ALA A 18 -4.55 3.41 15.41
N LEU A 19 -4.80 4.48 14.64
CA LEU A 19 -5.61 4.38 13.43
C LEU A 19 -4.93 3.36 12.50
N TRP A 20 -5.28 2.07 12.62
CA TRP A 20 -4.88 1.07 11.65
C TRP A 20 -5.42 1.53 10.31
N ALA A 21 -4.53 1.55 9.31
CA ALA A 21 -4.93 1.95 7.97
C ALA A 21 -6.06 1.01 7.54
N ALA A 22 -7.20 1.58 7.17
CA ALA A 22 -8.24 0.80 6.51
C ALA A 22 -7.63 0.18 5.25
N PRO A 23 -8.02 -1.05 4.86
CA PRO A 23 -7.57 -1.63 3.62
C PRO A 23 -7.83 -0.68 2.46
N ALA A 24 -6.99 -0.77 1.43
CA ALA A 24 -7.18 0.03 0.24
C ALA A 24 -8.55 -0.28 -0.40
N ARG A 25 -9.17 0.69 -1.06
CA ARG A 25 -10.54 0.54 -1.61
C ARG A 25 -10.70 -0.57 -2.67
N TRP A 26 -9.60 -1.04 -3.26
CA TRP A 26 -9.57 -2.15 -4.22
C TRP A 26 -9.31 -3.51 -3.56
N ALA A 27 -8.93 -3.52 -2.28
CA ALA A 27 -8.66 -4.73 -1.53
C ALA A 27 -9.93 -5.59 -1.43
N ASP A 28 -9.76 -6.90 -1.24
CA ASP A 28 -10.89 -7.80 -1.07
C ASP A 28 -11.61 -7.52 0.28
N PRO A 29 -12.87 -7.05 0.28
CA PRO A 29 -13.57 -6.71 1.51
C PRO A 29 -13.97 -7.94 2.34
N SER A 30 -13.86 -9.16 1.78
CA SER A 30 -14.15 -10.40 2.49
C SER A 30 -12.97 -10.93 3.32
N LEU A 31 -11.76 -10.41 3.09
CA LEU A 31 -10.57 -10.82 3.81
C LEU A 31 -10.32 -9.92 5.04
N PRO A 32 -10.10 -10.52 6.23
CA PRO A 32 -9.77 -9.72 7.41
C PRO A 32 -8.38 -9.09 7.25
N VAL A 33 -8.24 -7.83 7.69
CA VAL A 33 -6.95 -7.17 7.87
C VAL A 33 -6.56 -7.33 9.34
N PRO A 34 -5.68 -8.30 9.68
CA PRO A 34 -5.27 -8.50 11.06
C PRO A 34 -4.42 -7.32 11.56
N GLU A 35 -4.44 -7.12 12.87
CA GLU A 35 -3.49 -6.22 13.53
C GLU A 35 -2.04 -6.59 13.15
N GLY A 36 -1.24 -5.59 12.79
CA GLY A 36 0.16 -5.79 12.39
C GLY A 36 0.36 -6.22 10.94
N LEU A 37 -0.67 -6.24 10.09
CA LEU A 37 -0.48 -6.46 8.65
C LEU A 37 0.32 -5.30 8.04
N GLU A 38 1.52 -5.59 7.55
CA GLU A 38 2.40 -4.57 6.95
C GLU A 38 2.20 -4.40 5.44
N LEU A 39 1.97 -5.51 4.72
CA LEU A 39 1.92 -5.53 3.27
C LEU A 39 0.93 -6.59 2.80
N TRP A 40 0.11 -6.25 1.81
CA TRP A 40 -0.78 -7.20 1.15
C TRP A 40 -0.74 -6.99 -0.36
N LEU A 41 -0.20 -7.98 -1.07
CA LEU A 41 -0.11 -7.99 -2.52
C LEU A 41 -1.13 -8.97 -3.09
N ASP A 42 -2.10 -8.45 -3.83
CA ASP A 42 -3.13 -9.25 -4.49
C ASP A 42 -3.17 -8.91 -5.98
N ALA A 43 -2.61 -9.79 -6.81
CA ALA A 43 -2.54 -9.58 -8.25
C ALA A 43 -3.93 -9.66 -8.92
N SER A 44 -4.89 -10.32 -8.27
CA SER A 44 -6.25 -10.46 -8.81
C SER A 44 -7.01 -9.15 -8.73
N ARG A 45 -6.54 -8.22 -7.87
CA ARG A 45 -7.09 -6.88 -7.65
C ARG A 45 -6.26 -5.75 -8.27
N GLU A 46 -5.17 -6.06 -8.97
CA GLU A 46 -4.26 -5.04 -9.50
C GLU A 46 -4.96 -4.16 -10.56
N ASN A 47 -5.89 -4.70 -11.36
CA ASN A 47 -6.60 -3.89 -12.34
C ASN A 47 -7.59 -2.91 -11.68
N GLU A 48 -8.26 -3.31 -10.61
CA GLU A 48 -9.11 -2.46 -9.79
C GLU A 48 -8.28 -1.37 -9.09
N ALA A 49 -7.07 -1.72 -8.62
CA ALA A 49 -6.13 -0.75 -8.06
C ALA A 49 -5.70 0.28 -9.11
N ARG A 50 -5.35 -0.16 -10.31
CA ARG A 50 -4.97 0.74 -11.41
C ARG A 50 -6.11 1.67 -11.81
N GLU A 51 -7.33 1.17 -11.93
CA GLU A 51 -8.51 2.00 -12.19
C GLU A 51 -8.75 3.03 -11.10
N ALA A 52 -8.62 2.63 -9.83
CA ALA A 52 -8.68 3.52 -8.69
C ALA A 52 -7.64 4.66 -8.80
N HIS A 53 -6.50 4.42 -9.44
CA HIS A 53 -5.44 5.40 -9.69
C HIS A 53 -5.48 6.04 -11.10
N TYR A 54 -6.58 5.87 -11.86
CA TYR A 54 -6.74 6.38 -13.22
C TYR A 54 -5.66 5.90 -14.20
N MET A 55 -5.10 4.70 -13.95
CA MET A 55 -4.12 4.04 -14.80
C MET A 55 -4.81 3.05 -15.75
N ASN A 56 -4.16 2.78 -16.88
CA ASN A 56 -4.62 1.73 -17.78
C ASN A 56 -4.55 0.35 -17.09
N ARG A 57 -5.57 -0.47 -17.33
CA ARG A 57 -5.56 -1.89 -16.97
C ARG A 57 -4.39 -2.62 -17.64
N LEU A 58 -3.86 -3.62 -16.95
CA LEU A 58 -2.93 -4.59 -17.48
C LEU A 58 -3.67 -5.54 -18.42
N SER A 59 -3.07 -5.77 -19.60
CA SER A 59 -3.49 -6.81 -20.54
C SER A 59 -2.73 -8.11 -20.29
N GLU A 60 -3.26 -9.23 -20.79
CA GLU A 60 -2.59 -10.54 -20.70
C GLU A 60 -1.16 -10.48 -21.26
N GLY A 61 -0.20 -10.98 -20.48
CA GLY A 61 1.23 -11.00 -20.83
C GLY A 61 1.95 -9.66 -20.67
N GLN A 62 1.25 -8.58 -20.28
CA GLN A 62 1.88 -7.28 -20.06
C GLN A 62 2.83 -7.31 -18.86
N GLY A 63 4.00 -6.67 -19.00
CA GLY A 63 4.92 -6.47 -17.88
C GLY A 63 4.32 -5.55 -16.82
N MET A 64 4.25 -6.02 -15.59
CA MET A 64 3.71 -5.31 -14.44
C MET A 64 4.80 -4.46 -13.78
N GLU A 65 4.79 -3.14 -14.02
CA GLU A 65 5.79 -2.22 -13.45
C GLU A 65 5.52 -1.80 -12.01
N LEU A 66 4.28 -1.98 -11.55
CA LEU A 66 3.77 -1.53 -10.27
C LEU A 66 2.81 -2.61 -9.76
N TRP A 67 2.92 -2.95 -8.48
CA TRP A 67 1.97 -3.78 -7.75
C TRP A 67 1.49 -3.00 -6.53
N HIS A 68 0.20 -2.66 -6.54
CA HIS A 68 -0.41 -1.88 -5.48
C HIS A 68 -0.58 -2.71 -4.21
N ASP A 69 -0.40 -2.03 -3.09
CA ASP A 69 -0.54 -2.59 -1.75
C ASP A 69 -1.98 -2.44 -1.28
N SER A 70 -2.63 -3.56 -1.02
CA SER A 70 -4.01 -3.64 -0.56
C SER A 70 -4.16 -3.43 0.96
N SER A 71 -3.06 -3.42 1.72
CA SER A 71 -3.13 -3.29 3.19
C SER A 71 -3.59 -1.92 3.67
N GLY A 72 -3.51 -0.90 2.81
CA GLY A 72 -3.74 0.51 3.19
C GLY A 72 -2.48 1.24 3.64
N ASN A 73 -1.34 0.56 3.81
CA ASN A 73 -0.08 1.17 4.22
C ASN A 73 0.69 1.86 3.08
N SER A 74 0.16 1.83 1.86
CA SER A 74 0.75 2.45 0.66
C SER A 74 2.17 1.95 0.35
N ARG A 75 2.50 0.70 0.70
CA ARG A 75 3.81 0.08 0.47
C ARG A 75 3.89 -0.60 -0.90
N HIS A 76 3.60 0.15 -1.95
CA HIS A 76 3.57 -0.38 -3.32
C HIS A 76 4.96 -0.88 -3.78
N LEU A 77 4.97 -1.93 -4.59
CA LEU A 77 6.20 -2.45 -5.20
C LEU A 77 6.31 -2.01 -6.65
N THR A 78 7.53 -1.75 -7.12
CA THR A 78 7.79 -1.29 -8.49
C THR A 78 8.97 -2.00 -9.15
N GLN A 79 9.01 -1.94 -10.48
CA GLN A 79 10.13 -2.40 -11.29
C GLN A 79 10.28 -1.55 -12.56
N TRP A 80 11.32 -0.71 -12.58
CA TRP A 80 11.56 0.20 -13.69
C TRP A 80 12.11 -0.50 -14.93
N ALA A 81 12.98 -1.50 -14.75
CA ALA A 81 13.58 -2.22 -15.87
C ALA A 81 12.55 -3.16 -16.52
N SER A 82 12.13 -2.84 -17.74
CA SER A 82 11.08 -3.60 -18.45
C SER A 82 11.38 -5.10 -18.55
N ALA A 83 12.66 -5.47 -18.76
CA ALA A 83 13.10 -6.87 -18.83
C ALA A 83 12.97 -7.64 -17.51
N ALA A 84 12.89 -6.95 -16.37
CA ALA A 84 12.77 -7.55 -15.04
C ALA A 84 11.34 -7.46 -14.47
N ARG A 85 10.36 -6.97 -15.23
CA ARG A 85 8.96 -6.88 -14.77
C ARG A 85 8.27 -8.23 -14.88
N PRO A 86 7.60 -8.73 -13.83
CA PRO A 86 6.77 -9.93 -13.95
C PRO A 86 5.65 -9.70 -14.95
N GLN A 87 5.17 -10.78 -15.54
CA GLN A 87 4.09 -10.72 -16.53
C GLN A 87 2.75 -10.87 -15.83
N TRP A 88 1.80 -9.98 -16.10
CA TRP A 88 0.44 -10.14 -15.64
C TRP A 88 -0.27 -11.22 -16.45
N ARG A 89 -0.84 -12.20 -15.75
CA ARG A 89 -1.51 -13.37 -16.36
C ARG A 89 -2.79 -13.67 -15.60
N GLN A 90 -3.94 -13.28 -16.17
CA GLN A 90 -5.27 -13.55 -15.61
C GLN A 90 -5.42 -13.27 -14.10
N GLY A 91 -4.94 -12.12 -13.64
CA GLY A 91 -4.98 -11.75 -12.21
C GLY A 91 -3.88 -12.39 -11.36
N ALA A 92 -2.82 -12.90 -11.98
CA ALA A 92 -1.61 -13.38 -11.32
C ALA A 92 -0.37 -12.64 -11.81
N ALA A 93 0.65 -12.53 -10.95
CA ALA A 93 1.98 -12.08 -11.32
C ALA A 93 2.85 -13.30 -11.67
N GLY A 94 3.28 -13.40 -12.91
CA GLY A 94 4.12 -14.49 -13.42
C GLY A 94 5.60 -14.15 -13.37
N PHE A 95 6.38 -15.04 -12.73
CA PHE A 95 7.83 -14.95 -12.59
C PHE A 95 8.48 -16.20 -13.21
N ASP A 96 9.50 -16.02 -14.05
CA ASP A 96 10.31 -17.08 -14.66
C ASP A 96 11.73 -17.17 -14.07
N GLY A 97 12.02 -16.37 -13.04
CA GLY A 97 13.31 -16.32 -12.35
C GLY A 97 14.16 -15.08 -12.67
N GLY A 98 13.79 -14.29 -13.68
CA GLY A 98 14.46 -13.02 -14.00
C GLY A 98 13.77 -11.77 -13.43
N GLN A 99 12.55 -11.91 -12.92
CA GLN A 99 11.71 -10.77 -12.52
C GLN A 99 11.65 -10.55 -11.01
N PHE A 100 11.45 -9.29 -10.63
CA PHE A 100 11.17 -8.89 -9.26
C PHE A 100 10.47 -7.54 -9.24
N LEU A 101 9.74 -7.24 -8.16
CA LEU A 101 9.41 -5.87 -7.79
C LEU A 101 9.99 -5.58 -6.41
N ALA A 102 10.37 -4.34 -6.18
CA ALA A 102 10.87 -3.87 -4.89
C ALA A 102 10.13 -2.60 -4.47
N SER A 103 10.01 -2.37 -3.17
CA SER A 103 9.48 -1.10 -2.69
C SER A 103 10.41 0.02 -3.14
N LEU A 104 9.85 1.18 -3.49
CA LEU A 104 10.61 2.41 -3.61
C LEU A 104 11.00 2.93 -2.22
N VAL A 105 11.68 2.11 -1.41
CA VAL A 105 12.55 2.69 -0.39
C VAL A 105 13.69 3.25 -1.21
N THR A 106 13.80 4.57 -1.34
CA THR A 106 15.05 5.19 -1.75
C THR A 106 16.10 4.76 -0.72
N PRO A 107 17.05 3.87 -1.04
CA PRO A 107 18.17 3.62 -0.13
C PRO A 107 19.04 4.88 -0.20
N GLY A 108 18.93 5.78 0.77
CA GLY A 108 19.73 7.02 0.78
C GLY A 108 19.10 8.29 1.32
N LEU A 109 18.10 8.21 2.20
CA LEU A 109 17.85 9.28 3.17
C LEU A 109 17.90 8.65 4.56
N GLU A 110 19.12 8.58 5.10
CA GLU A 110 19.35 8.62 6.55
C GLU A 110 18.96 9.99 7.12
#